data_AF-A0A832Q1F5-F1
#
_entry.id   AF-A0A832Q1F5-F1
#
_cell.length_a   1.000
_cell.length_b   1.000
_cell.length_c   1.000
_cell.angle_alpha   90.00
_cell.angle_beta   90.00
_cell.angle_gamma   90.00
#
_symmetry.space_group_name_H-M   'P 1'
#
loop_
_entity.id
_entity.type
_entity.pdbx_description
1 polymer ?
#
loop_
_entity_poly.entity_id
_entity_poly.type
_entity_poly.pdbx_seq_one_letter_code
_entity_poly.pdbx_strand_id
1 'polypeptide(L)'
;LGLANKALRDKDFTTAVKYYSEAANLETDKNKSSDYMMQLAGIFSNQRNFARARQAAYDALEYNPNNGEAYILIGQLYASSANNIFPETEKAGLVYCAAVDKLQRARSVDPSVAAKANSLINSYSAGFLDTETAFMMGYKAGDSVHIPGWIGETTTVRLR
;
A
#
# COMPACT_ATOMS: atom_id res chain seq x y z
N LEU A 1 17.75 -12.35 -10.77
CA LEU A 1 17.40 -10.90 -10.77
C LEU A 1 17.78 -10.15 -12.05
N GLY A 2 18.99 -10.30 -12.61
CA GLY A 2 19.40 -9.57 -13.83
C GLY A 2 18.45 -9.74 -15.04
N LEU A 3 17.96 -10.97 -15.27
CA LEU A 3 16.97 -11.24 -16.32
C LEU A 3 15.59 -10.65 -16.02
N ALA A 4 15.19 -10.60 -14.75
CA ALA A 4 13.94 -9.98 -14.32
C ALA A 4 13.94 -8.47 -14.56
N ASN A 5 15.06 -7.81 -14.21
CA ASN A 5 15.24 -6.39 -14.47
C ASN A 5 15.28 -6.07 -15.97
N LYS A 6 15.86 -6.95 -16.78
CA LYS A 6 15.80 -6.83 -18.25
C LYS A 6 14.36 -6.93 -18.75
N ALA A 7 13.60 -7.94 -18.32
CA ALA A 7 12.20 -8.11 -18.69
C ALA A 7 11.34 -6.88 -18.31
N LEU A 8 11.59 -6.29 -17.13
CA LEU A 8 10.93 -5.03 -16.72
C LEU A 8 11.25 -3.85 -17.66
N ARG A 9 12.50 -3.73 -18.11
CA ARG A 9 12.89 -2.69 -19.09
C ARG A 9 12.22 -2.90 -20.45
N ASP A 10 12.05 -4.16 -20.84
CA ASP A 10 11.37 -4.57 -22.06
C ASP A 10 9.83 -4.52 -21.93
N LYS A 11 9.30 -4.06 -20.77
CA LYS A 11 7.87 -4.04 -20.40
C LYS A 11 7.21 -5.42 -20.38
N ASP A 12 8.00 -6.48 -20.36
CA ASP A 12 7.53 -7.84 -20.14
C ASP A 12 7.36 -8.10 -18.64
N PHE A 13 6.26 -7.57 -18.13
CA PHE A 13 5.93 -7.66 -16.70
C PHE A 13 5.61 -9.08 -16.26
N THR A 14 5.05 -9.91 -17.14
CA THR A 14 4.71 -11.30 -16.83
C THR A 14 5.98 -12.10 -16.55
N THR A 15 6.97 -11.98 -17.43
CA THR A 15 8.26 -12.65 -17.26
C THR A 15 9.03 -12.08 -16.08
N ALA A 16 8.96 -10.77 -15.87
CA ALA A 16 9.56 -10.14 -14.69
C ALA A 16 9.02 -10.71 -13.37
N VAL A 17 7.69 -10.74 -13.21
CA VAL A 17 7.03 -11.32 -12.03
C VAL A 17 7.47 -12.76 -11.84
N LYS A 18 7.42 -13.58 -12.90
CA LYS A 18 7.85 -14.98 -12.85
C LYS A 18 9.28 -15.13 -12.30
N TYR A 19 10.25 -14.39 -12.83
CA TYR A 19 11.64 -14.50 -12.38
C TYR A 19 11.87 -13.99 -10.97
N TYR A 20 11.11 -12.99 -10.53
CA TYR A 20 11.15 -12.54 -9.14
C TYR A 20 10.56 -13.61 -8.21
N SER A 21 9.40 -14.19 -8.56
CA SER A 21 8.76 -15.24 -7.75
C SER A 21 9.61 -16.50 -7.68
N GLU A 22 10.23 -16.92 -8.79
CA GLU A 22 11.18 -18.04 -8.80
C GLU A 22 12.39 -17.76 -7.91
N ALA A 23 12.95 -16.54 -7.97
CA ALA A 23 14.07 -16.16 -7.10
C ALA A 23 13.68 -16.19 -5.61
N ALA A 24 12.50 -15.68 -5.25
CA ALA A 24 12.01 -15.72 -3.88
C ALA A 24 11.71 -17.14 -3.38
N ASN A 25 11.23 -18.03 -4.27
CA ASN A 25 10.97 -19.43 -3.94
C ASN A 25 12.23 -20.28 -3.76
N LEU A 26 13.30 -19.98 -4.51
CA LEU A 26 14.59 -20.66 -4.40
C LEU A 26 15.43 -20.17 -3.20
N GLU A 27 15.15 -18.96 -2.72
CA GLU A 27 15.79 -18.41 -1.53
C GLU A 27 15.31 -19.14 -0.27
N THR A 28 16.25 -19.47 0.61
CA THR A 28 15.98 -20.21 1.85
C THR A 28 15.65 -19.27 3.00
N ASP A 29 16.19 -18.05 2.98
CA ASP A 29 15.89 -17.00 3.94
C ASP A 29 14.60 -16.26 3.55
N LYS A 30 13.53 -16.50 4.32
CA LYS A 30 12.21 -15.88 4.09
C LYS A 30 12.23 -14.35 4.13
N ASN A 31 13.13 -13.74 4.88
CA ASN A 31 13.28 -12.28 4.88
C ASN A 31 13.80 -11.81 3.52
N LYS A 32 14.80 -12.50 2.95
CA LYS A 32 15.31 -12.19 1.61
C LYS A 32 14.29 -12.49 0.51
N SER A 33 13.51 -13.57 0.64
CA SER A 33 12.38 -13.83 -0.27
C SER A 33 11.39 -12.66 -0.27
N SER A 34 11.06 -12.14 0.92
CA SER A 34 10.22 -10.94 1.08
C SER A 34 10.88 -9.71 0.44
N ASP A 35 12.19 -9.51 0.62
CA ASP A 35 12.93 -8.38 0.05
C ASP A 35 12.95 -8.40 -1.48
N TYR A 36 13.01 -9.58 -2.11
CA TYR A 36 12.91 -9.70 -3.57
C TYR A 36 11.54 -9.27 -4.09
N MET A 37 10.47 -9.69 -3.43
CA MET A 37 9.12 -9.23 -3.75
C MET A 37 8.95 -7.72 -3.50
N MET A 38 9.57 -7.18 -2.45
CA MET A 38 9.60 -5.75 -2.18
C MET A 38 10.34 -4.95 -3.25
N GLN A 39 11.44 -5.46 -3.79
CA GLN A 39 12.12 -4.84 -4.93
C GLN A 39 11.19 -4.75 -6.14
N LEU A 40 10.48 -5.83 -6.46
CA LEU A 40 9.49 -5.84 -7.54
C LEU A 40 8.37 -4.83 -7.28
N ALA A 41 7.85 -4.77 -6.05
CA ALA A 41 6.84 -3.81 -5.63
C ALA A 41 7.31 -2.36 -5.81
N GLY A 42 8.54 -2.05 -5.40
CA GLY A 42 9.16 -0.74 -5.60
C GLY A 42 9.31 -0.37 -7.08
N ILE A 43 9.67 -1.32 -7.93
CA ILE A 43 9.78 -1.09 -9.38
C ILE A 43 8.41 -0.76 -9.99
N PHE A 44 7.37 -1.54 -9.67
CA PHE A 44 6.01 -1.25 -10.14
C PHE A 44 5.48 0.09 -9.61
N SER A 45 5.81 0.43 -8.35
CA SER A 45 5.47 1.73 -7.75
C SER A 45 6.07 2.88 -8.55
N ASN A 46 7.37 2.80 -8.88
CA ASN A 46 8.07 3.79 -9.69
C ASN A 46 7.50 3.93 -11.11
N GLN A 47 6.96 2.84 -11.66
CA GLN A 47 6.28 2.83 -12.95
C GLN A 47 4.82 3.31 -12.87
N ARG A 48 4.34 3.72 -11.69
CA ARG A 48 2.95 4.09 -11.38
C ARG A 48 1.94 2.96 -11.65
N ASN A 49 2.40 1.71 -11.66
CA ASN A 49 1.54 0.54 -11.75
C ASN A 49 1.13 0.08 -10.35
N PHE A 50 0.30 0.90 -9.70
CA PHE A 50 0.01 0.76 -8.26
C PHE A 50 -0.70 -0.55 -7.90
N ALA A 51 -1.58 -1.06 -8.76
CA ALA A 51 -2.24 -2.35 -8.53
C ALA A 51 -1.24 -3.51 -8.46
N ARG A 52 -0.28 -3.57 -9.39
CA ARG A 52 0.77 -4.59 -9.38
C ARG A 52 1.79 -4.36 -8.27
N ALA A 53 2.12 -3.11 -7.96
CA ALA A 53 2.99 -2.77 -6.85
C ALA A 53 2.42 -3.28 -5.52
N ARG A 54 1.11 -3.08 -5.29
CA ARG A 54 0.43 -3.63 -4.13
C ARG A 54 0.44 -5.15 -4.13
N GLN A 55 0.15 -5.80 -5.25
CA GLN A 55 0.17 -7.26 -5.31
C GLN A 55 1.55 -7.80 -4.90
N ALA A 56 2.63 -7.27 -5.48
CA ALA A 56 3.98 -7.69 -5.11
C ALA A 56 4.32 -7.40 -3.63
N ALA A 57 3.80 -6.31 -3.06
CA ALA A 57 3.92 -6.05 -1.62
C ALA A 57 3.13 -7.05 -0.76
N TYR A 58 1.98 -7.55 -1.23
CA TYR A 58 1.28 -8.65 -0.56
C TYR A 58 2.04 -9.97 -0.70
N ASP A 59 2.58 -10.26 -1.88
CA ASP A 59 3.40 -11.45 -2.09
C ASP A 59 4.64 -11.41 -1.17
N ALA A 60 5.23 -10.23 -0.93
CA ALA A 60 6.28 -10.05 0.07
C ALA A 60 5.83 -10.41 1.49
N LEU A 61 4.59 -10.07 1.85
CA LEU A 61 4.00 -10.36 3.15
C LEU A 61 3.64 -11.83 3.34
N GLU A 62 3.47 -12.60 2.26
CA GLU A 62 3.34 -14.06 2.33
C GLU A 62 4.62 -14.73 2.84
N TYR A 63 5.79 -14.18 2.50
CA TYR A 63 7.09 -14.65 3.02
C TYR A 63 7.41 -14.10 4.41
N ASN A 64 7.13 -12.81 4.65
CA ASN A 64 7.35 -12.17 5.95
C ASN A 64 6.16 -11.28 6.32
N PRO A 65 5.20 -11.78 7.11
CA PRO A 65 4.03 -11.01 7.56
C PRO A 65 4.38 -9.82 8.46
N ASN A 66 5.60 -9.79 9.00
CA ASN A 66 6.13 -8.71 9.84
C ASN A 66 6.97 -7.71 9.05
N ASN A 67 6.96 -7.75 7.71
CA ASN A 67 7.65 -6.75 6.90
C ASN A 67 6.89 -5.40 6.96
N GLY A 68 7.32 -4.51 7.86
CA GLY A 68 6.69 -3.20 8.04
C GLY A 68 6.79 -2.30 6.81
N GLU A 69 7.89 -2.40 6.06
CA GLU A 69 8.10 -1.63 4.83
C GLU A 69 7.09 -1.98 3.73
N ALA A 70 6.64 -3.25 3.66
CA ALA A 70 5.60 -3.66 2.71
C ALA A 70 4.27 -2.95 2.99
N TYR A 71 3.83 -2.91 4.26
CA TYR A 71 2.63 -2.17 4.64
C TYR A 71 2.76 -0.66 4.43
N ILE A 72 3.94 -0.09 4.68
CA ILE A 72 4.23 1.32 4.40
C ILE A 72 4.07 1.61 2.92
N LEU A 73 4.67 0.78 2.06
CA LEU A 73 4.56 0.94 0.62
C LEU A 73 3.09 0.93 0.19
N ILE A 74 2.29 -0.04 0.64
CA ILE A 74 0.85 -0.09 0.31
C ILE A 74 0.12 1.18 0.77
N GLY A 75 0.38 1.65 1.99
CA GLY A 75 -0.20 2.91 2.48
C GLY A 75 0.17 4.12 1.62
N GLN A 76 1.43 4.21 1.17
CA GLN A 76 1.88 5.27 0.28
C GLN A 76 1.24 5.18 -1.12
N LEU A 77 1.04 3.97 -1.65
CA LEU A 77 0.34 3.75 -2.93
C LEU A 77 -1.12 4.24 -2.85
N TYR A 78 -1.81 3.96 -1.73
CA TYR A 78 -3.18 4.42 -1.49
C TYR A 78 -3.24 5.93 -1.41
N ALA A 79 -2.40 6.55 -0.59
CA ALA A 79 -2.31 8.00 -0.46
C ALA A 79 -1.98 8.69 -1.80
N SER A 80 -1.10 8.10 -2.62
CA SER A 80 -0.74 8.62 -3.95
C SER A 80 -1.90 8.58 -4.95
N SER A 81 -2.92 7.77 -4.68
CA SER A 81 -4.11 7.62 -5.52
C SER A 81 -5.34 8.34 -4.96
N ALA A 82 -5.26 8.96 -3.78
CA ALA A 82 -6.42 9.47 -3.05
C ALA A 82 -7.37 10.34 -3.89
N ASN A 83 -6.80 11.25 -4.69
CA ASN A 83 -7.56 12.17 -5.54
C ASN A 83 -8.11 11.55 -6.84
N ASN A 84 -7.82 10.28 -7.12
CA ASN A 84 -8.19 9.60 -8.37
C ASN A 84 -9.13 8.41 -8.16
N ILE A 85 -9.50 8.10 -6.91
CA ILE A 85 -10.40 6.97 -6.60
C ILE A 85 -11.86 7.39 -6.65
N PHE A 86 -12.17 8.58 -6.15
CA PHE A 86 -13.52 9.14 -6.14
C PHE A 86 -13.60 10.37 -7.05
N PRO A 87 -14.78 10.65 -7.64
CA PRO A 87 -15.00 11.90 -8.35
C PRO A 87 -15.10 13.10 -7.40
N GLU A 88 -15.62 12.91 -6.19
CA GLU A 88 -15.66 13.96 -5.16
C GLU A 88 -14.31 14.09 -4.46
N THR A 89 -13.75 15.30 -4.45
CA THR A 89 -12.38 15.54 -3.94
C THR A 89 -12.31 15.32 -2.44
N GLU A 90 -13.38 15.62 -1.71
CA GLU A 90 -13.50 15.45 -0.27
C GLU A 90 -13.34 13.97 0.13
N LYS A 91 -13.82 13.03 -0.70
CA LYS A 91 -13.68 11.59 -0.42
C LYS A 91 -12.24 11.08 -0.51
N ALA A 92 -11.27 11.90 -0.93
CA ALA A 92 -9.86 11.60 -0.76
C ALA A 92 -9.53 11.30 0.72
N GLY A 93 -10.23 11.92 1.68
CA GLY A 93 -10.11 11.64 3.11
C GLY A 93 -10.42 10.18 3.49
N LEU A 94 -11.34 9.54 2.79
CA LEU A 94 -11.66 8.11 3.00
C LEU A 94 -10.52 7.22 2.50
N VAL A 95 -9.86 7.60 1.40
CA VAL A 95 -8.69 6.88 0.90
C VAL A 95 -7.51 7.04 1.86
N TYR A 96 -7.32 8.22 2.45
CA TYR A 96 -6.33 8.42 3.50
C TYR A 96 -6.61 7.58 4.75
N CYS A 97 -7.88 7.31 5.09
CA CYS A 97 -8.21 6.36 6.16
C CYS A 97 -7.66 4.95 5.85
N ALA A 98 -7.87 4.47 4.62
CA ALA A 98 -7.35 3.17 4.18
C ALA A 98 -5.81 3.14 4.16
N ALA A 99 -5.16 4.24 3.76
CA ALA A 99 -3.71 4.36 3.85
C ALA A 99 -3.22 4.26 5.30
N VAL A 100 -3.90 4.95 6.23
CA VAL A 100 -3.58 4.93 7.66
C VAL A 100 -3.80 3.56 8.28
N ASP A 101 -4.78 2.76 7.84
CA ASP A 101 -4.94 1.37 8.28
C ASP A 101 -3.67 0.55 8.04
N LYS A 102 -3.07 0.68 6.84
CA LYS A 102 -1.84 -0.04 6.50
C LYS A 102 -0.65 0.46 7.32
N LEU A 103 -0.53 1.77 7.53
CA LEU A 103 0.55 2.33 8.35
C LEU A 103 0.43 1.96 9.83
N GLN A 104 -0.79 1.89 10.36
CA GLN A 104 -1.05 1.39 11.71
C GLN A 104 -0.66 -0.08 11.84
N ARG A 105 -0.93 -0.89 10.81
CA ARG A 105 -0.46 -2.27 10.76
C ARG A 105 1.06 -2.34 10.71
N ALA A 106 1.71 -1.53 9.89
CA ALA A 106 3.17 -1.49 9.75
C ALA A 106 3.89 -1.33 11.09
N ARG A 107 3.56 -0.27 11.84
CA ARG A 107 4.17 -0.01 13.16
C ARG A 107 3.83 -1.06 14.22
N SER A 108 2.71 -1.78 14.03
CA SER A 108 2.26 -2.81 14.97
C SER A 108 3.00 -4.12 14.79
N VAL A 109 3.33 -4.50 13.55
CA VAL A 109 4.03 -5.76 13.25
C VAL A 109 5.55 -5.58 13.24
N ASP A 110 6.00 -4.36 12.99
CA ASP A 110 7.41 -4.00 12.91
C ASP A 110 7.66 -2.65 13.63
N PRO A 111 8.11 -2.71 14.90
CA PRO A 111 8.45 -1.51 15.65
C PRO A 111 9.60 -0.70 15.04
N SER A 112 10.46 -1.30 14.21
CA SER A 112 11.62 -0.60 13.63
C SER A 112 11.21 0.49 12.64
N VAL A 113 10.07 0.30 11.96
CA VAL A 113 9.52 1.29 11.01
C VAL A 113 8.53 2.27 11.68
N ALA A 114 8.30 2.17 12.98
CA ALA A 114 7.25 2.91 13.67
C ALA A 114 7.40 4.44 13.52
N ALA A 115 8.63 4.97 13.57
CA ALA A 115 8.88 6.39 13.38
C ALA A 115 8.44 6.88 11.99
N LYS A 116 8.80 6.12 10.93
CA LYS A 116 8.42 6.40 9.55
C LYS A 116 6.91 6.30 9.36
N ALA A 117 6.30 5.23 9.86
CA ALA A 117 4.85 5.03 9.80
C ALA A 117 4.10 6.16 10.52
N ASN A 118 4.54 6.58 11.72
CA ASN A 118 3.91 7.67 12.47
C ASN A 118 4.00 9.01 11.74
N SER A 119 5.15 9.30 11.10
CA SER A 119 5.29 10.50 10.28
C SER A 119 4.28 10.53 9.13
N LEU A 120 4.10 9.41 8.43
CA LEU A 120 3.12 9.28 7.35
C LEU A 120 1.67 9.35 7.87
N ILE A 121 1.37 8.71 9.01
CA ILE A 121 0.05 8.78 9.65
C ILE A 121 -0.31 10.23 9.95
N ASN A 122 0.60 11.00 10.53
CA ASN A 122 0.35 12.41 10.86
C ASN A 122 0.09 13.24 9.60
N SER A 123 0.86 12.99 8.53
CA SER A 123 0.66 13.65 7.23
C SER A 123 -0.70 13.32 6.61
N TYR A 124 -1.08 12.05 6.58
CA TYR A 124 -2.32 11.60 5.93
C TYR A 124 -3.57 11.90 6.75
N SER A 125 -3.46 11.93 8.09
CA SER A 125 -4.59 12.27 8.97
C SER A 125 -5.06 13.72 8.80
N ALA A 126 -4.18 14.62 8.35
CA ALA A 126 -4.57 15.99 8.00
C ALA A 126 -5.54 16.05 6.80
N GLY A 127 -5.55 15.03 5.94
CA GLY A 127 -6.44 14.92 4.80
C GLY A 127 -7.78 14.24 5.11
N PHE A 128 -8.04 13.85 6.37
CA PHE A 128 -9.33 13.28 6.74
C PHE A 128 -10.47 14.29 6.57
N LEU A 129 -11.69 13.76 6.44
CA LEU A 129 -12.90 14.56 6.49
C LEU A 129 -12.98 15.25 7.86
N ASP A 130 -13.35 16.53 7.88
CA ASP A 130 -13.82 17.16 9.12
C ASP A 130 -15.23 16.66 9.45
N THR A 131 -15.64 16.91 10.69
CA THR A 131 -16.92 16.40 11.23
C THR A 131 -18.14 16.89 10.45
N GLU A 132 -18.14 18.16 10.01
CA GLU A 132 -19.27 18.75 9.29
C GLU A 132 -19.39 18.16 7.89
N THR A 133 -18.28 18.10 7.15
CA THR A 133 -18.23 17.49 5.82
C THR A 133 -18.62 16.02 5.86
N ALA A 134 -18.09 15.26 6.83
CA ALA A 134 -18.46 13.86 7.00
C ALA A 134 -19.98 13.70 7.22
N PHE A 135 -20.56 14.52 8.11
CA PHE A 135 -22.00 14.51 8.36
C PHE A 135 -22.82 14.85 7.11
N MET A 136 -22.45 15.89 6.37
CA MET A 136 -23.11 16.26 5.10
C MET A 136 -23.05 15.14 4.05
N MET A 137 -21.97 14.37 4.05
CA MET A 137 -21.77 13.23 3.15
C MET A 137 -22.34 11.91 3.69
N GLY A 138 -22.95 11.91 4.87
CA GLY A 138 -23.58 10.74 5.47
C GLY A 138 -22.60 9.77 6.16
N TYR A 139 -21.40 10.21 6.50
CA TYR A 139 -20.39 9.42 7.24
C TYR A 139 -20.28 9.85 8.70
N LYS A 140 -19.92 8.91 9.56
CA LYS A 140 -19.59 9.10 10.97
C LYS A 140 -18.25 8.44 11.29
N ALA A 141 -17.56 8.97 12.31
CA ALA A 141 -16.35 8.33 12.81
C ALA A 141 -16.67 6.90 13.27
N GLY A 142 -15.84 5.94 12.86
CA GLY A 142 -16.04 4.51 13.14
C GLY A 142 -16.87 3.77 12.10
N ASP A 143 -17.49 4.46 11.14
CA ASP A 143 -18.21 3.78 10.05
C ASP A 143 -17.27 2.94 9.20
N SER A 144 -17.80 1.84 8.67
CA SER A 144 -17.09 0.99 7.72
C SER A 144 -17.45 1.41 6.29
N VAL A 145 -16.45 1.73 5.47
CA VAL A 145 -16.66 2.19 4.09
C VAL A 145 -15.77 1.43 3.11
N HIS A 146 -16.34 1.06 1.97
CA HIS A 146 -15.60 0.42 0.88
C HIS A 146 -14.95 1.47 -0.02
N ILE A 147 -13.64 1.32 -0.27
CA ILE A 147 -12.86 2.14 -1.18
C ILE A 147 -12.83 1.45 -2.54
N PRO A 148 -13.42 2.06 -3.60
CA PRO A 148 -13.58 1.42 -4.89
C PRO A 148 -12.28 1.44 -5.72
N GLY A 149 -12.40 1.03 -6.98
CA GLY A 149 -11.31 1.05 -7.95
C GLY A 149 -10.28 -0.04 -7.66
N TRP A 150 -9.01 0.24 -7.95
CA TRP A 150 -7.96 -0.75 -7.76
C TRP A 150 -7.67 -1.02 -6.28
N ILE A 151 -8.04 -0.11 -5.36
CA ILE A 151 -7.89 -0.31 -3.92
C ILE A 151 -8.85 -1.42 -3.45
N GLY A 152 -10.14 -1.33 -3.72
CA GLY A 152 -11.09 -2.44 -3.49
C GLY A 152 -11.08 -2.99 -2.06
N GLU A 153 -10.81 -2.14 -1.06
CA GLU A 153 -10.69 -2.52 0.35
C GLU A 153 -11.64 -1.72 1.23
N THR A 154 -11.99 -2.28 2.37
CA THR A 154 -12.80 -1.60 3.37
C THR A 154 -11.91 -0.95 4.42
N THR A 155 -12.25 0.27 4.80
CA THR A 155 -11.58 1.05 5.84
C THR A 155 -12.57 1.52 6.91
N THR A 156 -12.03 1.98 8.04
CA THR A 156 -12.78 2.63 9.10
C THR A 156 -12.63 4.15 8.97
N VAL A 157 -13.75 4.85 8.90
CA VAL A 157 -13.80 6.31 8.81
C VAL A 157 -13.18 6.92 10.06
N ARG A 158 -12.17 7.77 9.84
CA ARG A 158 -11.54 8.62 10.84
C ARG A 158 -11.70 10.06 10.40
N LEU A 159 -11.97 10.94 11.36
CA LEU A 159 -12.23 12.35 11.14
C LEU A 159 -11.10 13.18 11.76
N ARG A 160 -10.91 14.40 11.26
CA ARG A 160 -10.00 15.41 11.83
C ARG A 160 -10.75 16.49 12.60
#